data_AF-A0A2W6XHV8-F1
#
_entry.id   AF-A0A2W6XHV8-F1
#
_cell.length_a   1.000
_cell.length_b   1.000
_cell.length_c   1.000
_cell.angle_alpha   90.00
_cell.angle_beta   90.00
_cell.angle_gamma   90.00
#
_symmetry.space_group_name_H-M   'P 1'
#
loop_
_entity.id
_entity.type
_entity.pdbx_description
1 polymer ?
#
loop_
_entity_poly.entity_id
_entity_poly.type
_entity_poly.pdbx_seq_one_letter_code
_entity_poly.pdbx_strand_id
1 'polypeptide(L)'
;MSVSETAYDAPPPTWILAAIGLCAFVCVLIGAVVVEPALHRLSFAGVLPRGLPSLAPDRVEVGDPVLAGAYRTADGAVTLAFDGATVTRPGAGGLETAPHRLVSADQAASAARTFAEVLQTPPAAQIEVRRVVADRESRLCAGHAVGWLALAVHRQGVIVMPVRQGPPPGSLATDDRLCAVVALNR
;
A
#
# COMPACT_ATOMS: atom_id res chain seq x y z
N MET A 1 -44.86 51.96 -58.79
CA MET A 1 -43.80 51.05 -59.28
C MET A 1 -42.68 51.04 -58.27
N SER A 2 -42.51 49.93 -57.53
CA SER A 2 -41.24 49.39 -56.99
C SER A 2 -41.54 48.25 -56.00
N VAL A 3 -40.83 47.12 -56.17
CA VAL A 3 -41.03 45.73 -55.69
C VAL A 3 -40.50 45.54 -54.26
N SER A 4 -41.05 44.68 -53.37
CA SER A 4 -40.64 43.29 -53.00
C SER A 4 -41.19 43.04 -51.58
N GLU A 5 -41.53 41.85 -51.07
CA GLU A 5 -40.84 40.57 -51.12
C GLU A 5 -41.82 39.45 -50.69
N THR A 6 -41.77 38.30 -51.36
CA THR A 6 -42.52 37.08 -51.04
C THR A 6 -41.76 36.24 -50.01
N ALA A 7 -42.38 35.86 -48.89
CA ALA A 7 -41.89 34.78 -48.04
C ALA A 7 -42.73 33.52 -48.29
N TYR A 8 -42.10 32.51 -48.88
CA TYR A 8 -42.65 31.21 -49.22
C TYR A 8 -42.41 30.26 -48.04
N ASP A 9 -43.45 29.92 -47.28
CA ASP A 9 -43.42 28.86 -46.27
C ASP A 9 -43.47 27.50 -46.99
N ALA A 10 -42.31 26.86 -47.17
CA ALA A 10 -42.21 25.48 -47.63
C ALA A 10 -41.99 24.56 -46.41
N PRO A 11 -42.79 23.51 -46.19
CA PRO A 11 -42.51 22.53 -45.14
C PRO A 11 -41.19 21.79 -45.45
N PRO A 12 -40.39 21.47 -44.41
CA PRO A 12 -39.10 20.82 -44.61
C PRO A 12 -39.29 19.43 -45.24
N PRO A 13 -38.45 19.06 -46.22
CA PRO A 13 -38.68 17.86 -46.99
C PRO A 13 -38.29 16.61 -46.18
N THR A 14 -39.19 15.63 -46.17
CA THR A 14 -39.20 14.42 -45.31
C THR A 14 -37.99 13.49 -45.48
N TRP A 15 -37.15 13.69 -46.50
CA TRP A 15 -35.94 12.90 -46.75
C TRP A 15 -34.81 13.16 -45.74
N ILE A 16 -34.82 14.33 -45.07
CA ILE A 16 -33.78 14.68 -44.09
C ILE A 16 -33.91 13.81 -42.82
N LEU A 17 -35.14 13.52 -42.38
CA LEU A 17 -35.39 12.66 -41.22
C LEU A 17 -35.01 11.20 -41.50
N ALA A 18 -35.24 10.73 -42.73
CA ALA A 18 -34.82 9.39 -43.15
C ALA A 18 -33.29 9.26 -43.20
N ALA A 19 -32.59 10.30 -43.66
CA ALA A 19 -31.12 10.33 -43.73
C ALA A 19 -30.48 10.29 -42.33
N ILE A 20 -31.04 11.00 -41.35
CA ILE A 20 -30.54 11.01 -39.96
C ILE A 20 -30.72 9.63 -39.31
N GLY A 21 -31.88 8.99 -39.51
CA GLY A 21 -32.14 7.64 -38.98
C GLY A 21 -31.19 6.58 -39.53
N LEU A 22 -30.89 6.63 -40.83
CA LEU A 22 -29.96 5.71 -41.46
C LEU A 22 -28.53 5.90 -40.94
N CYS A 23 -28.10 7.15 -40.75
CA CYS A 23 -26.76 7.47 -40.26
C CYS A 23 -26.55 7.00 -38.82
N ALA A 24 -27.54 7.17 -37.94
CA ALA A 24 -27.49 6.68 -36.57
C ALA A 24 -27.42 5.14 -36.50
N PHE A 25 -28.18 4.44 -37.35
CA PHE A 25 -28.17 2.97 -37.39
C PHE A 25 -26.83 2.41 -37.89
N VAL A 26 -26.21 3.06 -38.89
CA VAL A 26 -24.87 2.68 -39.40
C VAL A 26 -23.79 2.89 -38.34
N CYS A 27 -23.84 3.97 -37.56
CA CYS A 27 -22.88 4.18 -36.46
C CYS A 27 -23.02 3.12 -35.36
N VAL A 28 -24.24 2.70 -35.01
CA VAL A 28 -24.47 1.62 -34.03
C VAL A 28 -23.94 0.27 -34.54
N LEU A 29 -24.17 -0.05 -35.81
CA LEU A 29 -23.64 -1.30 -36.41
C LEU A 29 -22.11 -1.31 -36.47
N ILE A 30 -21.47 -0.18 -36.81
CA ILE A 30 -20.01 -0.06 -36.78
C ILE A 30 -19.48 -0.19 -35.34
N GLY A 31 -20.15 0.41 -34.36
CA GLY A 31 -19.83 0.24 -32.94
C GLY A 31 -19.90 -1.21 -32.47
N ALA A 32 -20.93 -1.95 -32.87
CA ALA A 32 -21.09 -3.36 -32.50
C ALA A 32 -20.02 -4.26 -33.15
N VAL A 33 -19.67 -4.03 -34.42
CA VAL A 33 -18.69 -4.85 -35.16
C VAL A 33 -17.24 -4.60 -34.71
N VAL A 34 -16.92 -3.44 -34.13
CA VAL A 34 -15.55 -3.11 -33.67
C VAL A 34 -15.30 -3.49 -32.20
N VAL A 35 -16.35 -3.60 -31.37
CA VAL A 35 -16.21 -3.92 -29.94
C VAL A 35 -16.00 -5.42 -29.69
N GLU A 36 -16.54 -6.31 -30.53
CA GLU A 36 -16.46 -7.76 -30.31
C GLU A 36 -15.13 -8.46 -30.73
N PRO A 37 -14.40 -8.04 -31.79
CA PRO A 37 -13.11 -8.68 -32.12
C PRO A 37 -11.98 -8.32 -31.15
N ALA A 38 -12.11 -7.19 -30.42
CA ALA A 38 -11.14 -6.79 -29.41
C ALA A 38 -11.32 -7.56 -28.10
N LEU A 39 -12.56 -7.84 -27.69
CA LEU A 39 -12.83 -8.62 -26.48
C LEU A 39 -12.46 -10.10 -26.61
N HIS A 40 -12.65 -10.69 -27.80
CA HIS A 40 -12.25 -12.08 -28.06
C HIS A 40 -10.73 -12.27 -28.24
N ARG A 41 -9.99 -11.21 -28.64
CA ARG A 41 -8.52 -11.27 -28.68
C ARG A 41 -7.86 -11.09 -27.30
N LEU A 42 -8.56 -10.52 -26.32
CA LEU A 42 -8.06 -10.42 -24.95
C LEU A 42 -8.28 -11.71 -24.14
N SER A 43 -9.27 -12.54 -24.49
CA SER A 43 -9.55 -13.80 -23.80
C SER A 43 -8.75 -15.01 -24.31
N PHE A 44 -8.17 -14.94 -25.52
CA PHE A 44 -7.34 -16.01 -26.10
C PHE A 44 -5.82 -15.78 -26.06
N ALA A 45 -5.35 -14.64 -25.54
CA ALA A 45 -3.92 -14.40 -25.27
C ALA A 45 -3.45 -15.00 -23.92
N GLY A 46 -4.13 -16.05 -23.44
CA GLY A 46 -3.84 -16.78 -22.20
C GLY A 46 -2.96 -18.02 -22.37
N VAL A 47 -2.13 -18.07 -23.43
CA VAL A 47 -1.04 -19.05 -23.53
C VAL A 47 0.27 -18.26 -23.62
N LEU A 48 0.73 -17.79 -22.46
CA LEU A 48 2.11 -17.35 -22.28
C LEU A 48 2.89 -18.43 -21.48
N PRO A 49 4.19 -18.58 -21.75
CA PRO A 49 4.99 -19.70 -21.26
C PRO A 49 5.03 -19.72 -19.73
N ARG A 50 5.04 -20.92 -19.13
CA ARG A 50 5.45 -21.09 -17.72
C ARG A 50 6.80 -20.38 -17.53
N GLY A 51 6.82 -19.24 -16.84
CA GLY A 51 8.09 -18.63 -16.42
C GLY A 51 8.22 -17.11 -16.28
N LEU A 52 7.14 -16.30 -16.26
CA LEU A 52 7.26 -14.87 -15.93
C LEU A 52 6.51 -14.52 -14.63
N PRO A 53 7.15 -13.84 -13.66
CA PRO A 53 6.49 -13.42 -12.43
C PRO A 53 5.36 -12.43 -12.75
N SER A 54 4.15 -12.79 -12.36
CA SER A 54 2.94 -11.98 -12.53
C SER A 54 3.03 -10.69 -11.71
N LEU A 55 3.05 -9.55 -12.40
CA LEU A 55 2.81 -8.20 -11.85
C LEU A 55 1.30 -7.88 -11.89
N ALA A 56 0.46 -8.80 -11.44
CA ALA A 56 -0.94 -8.46 -11.15
C ALA A 56 -0.97 -7.44 -10.00
N PRO A 57 -1.87 -6.42 -10.02
CA PRO A 57 -2.12 -5.62 -8.84
C PRO A 57 -2.50 -6.59 -7.73
N ASP A 58 -1.74 -6.52 -6.64
CA ASP A 58 -1.79 -7.42 -5.51
C ASP A 58 -3.26 -7.61 -5.09
N ARG A 59 -3.81 -8.80 -5.32
CA ARG A 59 -5.08 -9.15 -4.70
C ARG A 59 -4.75 -9.16 -3.22
N VAL A 60 -5.21 -8.15 -2.48
CA VAL A 60 -5.08 -8.09 -1.02
C VAL A 60 -5.61 -9.43 -0.50
N GLU A 61 -4.70 -10.31 -0.08
CA GLU A 61 -5.09 -11.44 0.75
C GLU A 61 -5.63 -10.81 2.03
N VAL A 62 -6.95 -10.93 2.23
CA VAL A 62 -7.59 -10.44 3.44
C VAL A 62 -7.07 -11.30 4.59
N GLY A 63 -6.21 -10.66 5.37
CA GLY A 63 -5.46 -11.22 6.47
C GLY A 63 -4.26 -10.29 6.66
N ASP A 64 -4.41 -9.31 7.54
CA ASP A 64 -3.24 -8.54 8.01
C ASP A 64 -2.14 -9.55 8.37
N PRO A 65 -0.88 -9.38 7.92
CA PRO A 65 0.17 -10.30 8.30
C PRO A 65 0.32 -10.23 9.82
N VAL A 66 -0.34 -11.14 10.52
CA VAL A 66 -0.17 -11.31 11.96
C VAL A 66 1.30 -11.67 12.12
N LEU A 67 2.07 -10.75 12.68
CA LEU A 67 3.49 -10.95 12.87
C LEU A 67 3.67 -12.10 13.87
N ALA A 68 3.99 -13.27 13.33
CA ALA A 68 4.10 -14.50 14.07
C ALA A 68 5.32 -15.30 13.59
N GLY A 69 5.93 -16.03 14.52
CA GLY A 69 7.09 -16.88 14.28
C GLY A 69 8.42 -16.17 14.55
N ALA A 70 9.52 -16.87 14.25
CA ALA A 70 10.87 -16.38 14.44
C ALA A 70 11.37 -15.65 13.19
N TYR A 71 12.06 -14.54 13.40
CA TYR A 71 12.74 -13.76 12.38
C TYR A 71 14.15 -13.44 12.86
N ARG A 72 15.10 -13.36 11.94
CA ARG A 72 16.51 -13.15 12.25
C ARG A 72 17.17 -12.18 11.29
N THR A 73 18.20 -11.49 11.76
CA THR A 73 19.10 -10.73 10.88
C THR A 73 19.81 -11.67 9.91
N ALA A 74 20.28 -11.14 8.77
CA ALA A 74 20.95 -11.92 7.74
C ALA A 74 22.22 -12.64 8.26
N ASP A 75 22.91 -12.05 9.22
CA ASP A 75 24.08 -12.62 9.91
C ASP A 75 23.73 -13.54 11.09
N GLY A 76 22.44 -13.65 11.43
CA GLY A 76 21.95 -14.44 12.57
C GLY A 76 22.23 -13.84 13.96
N ALA A 77 22.83 -12.65 14.05
CA ALA A 77 23.22 -12.03 15.32
C ALA A 77 22.03 -11.65 16.22
N VAL A 78 20.89 -11.32 15.62
CA VAL A 78 19.65 -11.02 16.34
C VAL A 78 18.54 -11.93 15.82
N THR A 79 17.85 -12.60 16.74
CA THR A 79 16.62 -13.34 16.47
C THR A 79 15.52 -12.77 17.35
N LEU A 80 14.36 -12.48 16.76
CA LEU A 80 13.13 -12.13 17.48
C LEU A 80 12.02 -13.10 17.12
N ALA A 81 11.31 -13.61 18.12
CA ALA A 81 10.09 -14.35 17.96
C ALA A 81 8.90 -13.43 18.26
N PHE A 82 7.94 -13.40 17.35
CA PHE A 82 6.68 -12.69 17.53
C PHE A 82 5.55 -13.68 17.75
N ASP A 83 4.70 -13.37 18.72
CA ASP A 83 3.45 -14.08 19.00
C ASP A 83 2.40 -13.07 19.44
N GLY A 84 1.69 -12.51 18.45
CA GLY A 84 0.69 -11.46 18.67
C GLY A 84 1.26 -10.26 19.44
N ALA A 85 0.84 -10.11 20.69
CA ALA A 85 1.25 -9.05 21.62
C ALA A 85 2.70 -9.17 22.13
N THR A 86 3.31 -10.34 22.00
CA THR A 86 4.60 -10.64 22.61
C THR A 86 5.72 -10.63 21.59
N VAL A 87 6.85 -10.02 21.97
CA VAL A 87 8.12 -10.06 21.21
C VAL A 87 9.20 -10.62 22.11
N THR A 88 9.78 -11.75 21.76
CA THR A 88 10.80 -12.42 22.57
C THR A 88 12.13 -12.42 21.83
N ARG A 89 13.22 -12.10 22.53
CA ARG A 89 14.58 -12.26 22.02
C ARG A 89 15.21 -13.46 22.71
N PRO A 90 15.44 -14.60 22.02
CA PRO A 90 16.07 -15.77 22.64
C PRO A 90 17.42 -15.42 23.31
N GLY A 91 17.64 -15.92 24.53
CA GLY A 91 18.82 -15.61 25.34
C GLY A 91 18.80 -14.23 26.02
N ALA A 92 17.77 -13.43 25.76
CA ALA A 92 17.40 -12.25 26.53
C ALA A 92 15.94 -12.43 27.00
N GLY A 93 15.27 -11.35 27.42
CA GLY A 93 13.85 -11.43 27.68
C GLY A 93 13.01 -10.89 26.51
N GLY A 94 11.95 -10.15 26.83
CA GLY A 94 10.94 -9.82 25.83
C GLY A 94 10.05 -8.65 26.20
N LEU A 95 9.22 -8.27 25.24
CA LEU A 95 8.27 -7.18 25.31
C LEU A 95 6.85 -7.72 25.27
N GLU A 96 5.97 -7.08 26.03
CA GLU A 96 4.53 -7.13 25.81
C GLU A 96 4.10 -5.80 25.20
N THR A 97 3.25 -5.86 24.20
CA THR A 97 2.87 -4.70 23.40
C THR A 97 1.37 -4.63 23.17
N ALA A 98 0.86 -3.40 23.02
CA ALA A 98 -0.50 -3.11 22.63
C ALA A 98 -0.51 -2.33 21.31
N PRO A 99 -1.50 -2.56 20.43
CA PRO A 99 -1.68 -1.74 19.23
C PRO A 99 -1.81 -0.26 19.58
N HIS A 100 -1.25 0.63 18.76
CA HIS A 100 -1.43 2.07 18.90
C HIS A 100 -2.03 2.67 17.63
N ARG A 101 -1.34 2.56 16.49
CA ARG A 101 -1.84 3.04 15.20
C ARG A 101 -1.07 2.45 14.01
N LEU A 102 -1.66 2.58 12.84
CA LEU A 102 -1.01 2.38 11.54
C LEU A 102 -0.76 3.75 10.90
N VAL A 103 0.42 3.96 10.34
CA VAL A 103 0.80 5.20 9.65
C VAL A 103 1.56 4.90 8.37
N SER A 104 1.56 5.84 7.43
CA SER A 104 2.43 5.79 6.26
C SER A 104 3.87 6.17 6.63
N ALA A 105 4.85 5.64 5.90
CA ALA A 105 6.26 5.85 6.19
C ALA A 105 6.72 7.30 5.92
N ASP A 106 6.01 8.05 5.09
CA ASP A 106 6.23 9.49 4.88
C ASP A 106 5.89 10.36 6.10
N GLN A 107 5.22 9.81 7.11
CA GLN A 107 4.93 10.52 8.35
C GLN A 107 6.17 10.62 9.25
N ALA A 108 6.13 11.61 10.14
CA ALA A 108 7.19 11.87 11.11
C ALA A 108 7.42 10.67 12.05
N ALA A 109 8.68 10.25 12.19
CA ALA A 109 9.17 9.43 13.31
C ALA A 109 9.66 10.31 14.47
N SER A 110 10.15 11.51 14.13
CA SER A 110 10.50 12.60 15.03
C SER A 110 10.27 13.95 14.33
N ALA A 111 10.54 15.06 15.00
CA ALA A 111 10.51 16.38 14.37
C ALA A 111 11.54 16.56 13.23
N ALA A 112 12.59 15.72 13.19
CA ALA A 112 13.69 15.85 12.23
C ALA A 112 13.63 14.82 11.10
N ARG A 113 13.01 13.65 11.33
CA ARG A 113 13.02 12.53 10.38
C ARG A 113 11.68 11.83 10.25
N THR A 114 11.42 11.35 9.05
CA THR A 114 10.28 10.49 8.71
C THR A 114 10.57 9.02 9.02
N PHE A 115 9.54 8.19 9.10
CA PHE A 115 9.74 6.74 9.20
C PHE A 115 10.46 6.16 7.98
N ALA A 116 10.21 6.67 6.78
CA ALA A 116 10.85 6.24 5.54
C ALA A 116 12.37 6.41 5.60
N GLU A 117 12.83 7.56 6.11
CA GLU A 117 14.26 7.84 6.29
C GLU A 117 14.92 6.96 7.35
N VAL A 118 14.25 6.75 8.49
CA VAL A 118 14.83 5.97 9.60
C VAL A 118 14.82 4.47 9.32
N LEU A 119 13.70 3.96 8.80
CA LEU A 119 13.52 2.53 8.50
C LEU A 119 14.07 2.13 7.14
N GLN A 120 14.51 3.09 6.32
CA GLN A 120 14.99 2.87 4.95
C GLN A 120 13.97 2.11 4.09
N THR A 121 12.71 2.53 4.18
CA THR A 121 11.57 1.90 3.49
C THR A 121 10.90 2.91 2.53
N PRO A 122 10.19 2.47 1.48
CA PRO A 122 9.48 3.39 0.60
C PRO A 122 8.49 4.28 1.36
N PRO A 123 8.28 5.55 0.98
CA PRO A 123 7.36 6.47 1.66
C PRO A 123 5.91 5.94 1.77
N ALA A 124 5.48 5.15 0.79
CA ALA A 124 4.15 4.53 0.77
C ALA A 124 4.02 3.28 1.67
N ALA A 125 5.11 2.81 2.29
CA ALA A 125 5.05 1.66 3.17
C ALA A 125 4.20 1.95 4.42
N GLN A 126 3.47 0.93 4.88
CA GLN A 126 2.70 1.01 6.11
C GLN A 126 3.58 0.63 7.31
N ILE A 127 3.50 1.44 8.36
CA ILE A 127 4.21 1.27 9.62
C ILE A 127 3.19 0.98 10.72
N GLU A 128 3.35 -0.14 11.42
CA GLU A 128 2.62 -0.42 12.63
C GLU A 128 3.36 0.14 13.84
N VAL A 129 2.74 1.07 14.55
CA VAL A 129 3.24 1.59 15.81
C VAL A 129 2.53 0.87 16.96
N ARG A 130 3.32 0.31 17.87
CA ARG A 130 2.84 -0.42 19.05
C ARG A 130 3.42 0.21 20.30
N ARG A 131 2.61 0.27 21.36
CA ARG A 131 3.07 0.66 22.69
C ARG A 131 3.65 -0.55 23.40
N VAL A 132 4.81 -0.42 24.02
CA VAL A 132 5.33 -1.43 24.96
C VAL A 132 4.66 -1.21 26.31
N VAL A 133 3.98 -2.24 26.81
CA VAL A 133 3.31 -2.24 28.12
C VAL A 133 4.15 -2.91 29.20
N ALA A 134 5.05 -3.83 28.81
CA ALA A 134 6.07 -4.38 29.69
C ALA A 134 7.36 -4.67 28.90
N ASP A 135 8.51 -4.33 29.48
CA ASP A 135 9.84 -4.67 28.96
C ASP A 135 10.59 -5.50 30.00
N ARG A 136 10.77 -6.78 29.72
CA ARG A 136 11.47 -7.74 30.56
C ARG A 136 12.89 -7.92 30.02
N GLU A 137 13.71 -6.87 30.03
CA GLU A 137 15.10 -6.90 29.55
C GLU A 137 15.25 -7.38 28.07
N SER A 138 14.47 -6.82 27.16
CA SER A 138 14.57 -7.14 25.73
C SER A 138 15.95 -6.80 25.12
N ARG A 139 16.66 -5.83 25.72
CA ARG A 139 17.94 -5.26 25.26
C ARG A 139 17.90 -4.75 23.81
N LEU A 140 16.72 -4.41 23.30
CA LEU A 140 16.55 -3.92 21.92
C LEU A 140 17.02 -2.48 21.75
N CYS A 141 17.11 -1.71 22.83
CA CYS A 141 17.61 -0.34 22.80
C CYS A 141 18.90 -0.16 23.64
N ALA A 142 19.91 -0.99 23.38
CA ALA A 142 21.22 -0.90 24.06
C ALA A 142 21.13 -0.86 25.60
N GLY A 143 20.19 -1.62 26.17
CA GLY A 143 19.94 -1.69 27.62
C GLY A 143 18.98 -0.63 28.17
N HIS A 144 18.54 0.34 27.37
CA HIS A 144 17.46 1.25 27.77
C HIS A 144 16.09 0.57 27.66
N ALA A 145 15.18 0.96 28.56
CA ALA A 145 13.79 0.53 28.51
C ALA A 145 13.10 1.01 27.22
N VAL A 146 12.43 0.09 26.54
CA VAL A 146 11.67 0.35 25.32
C VAL A 146 10.25 0.77 25.67
N GLY A 147 9.75 1.87 25.09
CA GLY A 147 8.37 2.32 25.25
C GLY A 147 7.49 2.07 24.04
N TRP A 148 8.10 1.98 22.86
CA TRP A 148 7.37 1.82 21.60
C TRP A 148 8.17 0.97 20.62
N LEU A 149 7.44 0.31 19.72
CA LEU A 149 7.99 -0.31 18.53
C LEU A 149 7.32 0.34 17.31
N ALA A 150 8.10 0.66 16.29
CA ALA A 150 7.60 0.86 14.94
C ALA A 150 8.03 -0.32 14.08
N LEU A 151 7.09 -0.91 13.36
CA LEU A 151 7.28 -2.13 12.57
C LEU A 151 6.91 -1.84 11.11
N ALA A 152 7.87 -2.03 10.20
CA ALA A 152 7.59 -2.11 8.77
C ALA A 152 7.57 -3.59 8.37
N VAL A 153 6.37 -4.16 8.24
CA VAL A 153 6.18 -5.57 7.87
C VAL A 153 6.14 -5.70 6.34
N HIS A 154 6.88 -6.67 5.81
CA HIS A 154 6.89 -6.99 4.39
C HIS A 154 6.85 -8.52 4.20
N ARG A 155 6.68 -8.98 2.95
CA ARG A 155 6.45 -10.41 2.66
C ARG A 155 7.53 -11.36 3.17
N GLN A 156 8.76 -10.88 3.31
CA GLN A 156 9.93 -11.70 3.65
C GLN A 156 10.45 -11.44 5.07
N GLY A 157 9.84 -10.50 5.82
CA GLY A 157 10.44 -10.03 7.04
C GLY A 157 9.76 -8.83 7.69
N VAL A 158 10.46 -8.27 8.65
CA VAL A 158 10.04 -7.10 9.40
C VAL A 158 11.25 -6.24 9.74
N ILE A 159 11.12 -4.94 9.55
CA ILE A 159 12.07 -3.95 10.05
C ILE A 159 11.52 -3.41 11.36
N VAL A 160 12.30 -3.54 12.43
CA VAL A 160 11.91 -3.15 13.79
C VAL A 160 12.72 -1.92 14.21
N MET A 161 12.04 -0.86 14.61
CA MET A 161 12.64 0.30 15.27
C MET A 161 12.10 0.40 16.71
N PRO A 162 12.92 0.01 17.70
CA PRO A 162 12.62 0.31 19.08
C PRO A 162 12.74 1.81 19.35
N VAL A 163 11.92 2.32 20.26
CA VAL A 163 12.00 3.69 20.76
C VAL A 163 12.02 3.64 22.27
N ARG A 164 12.93 4.40 22.89
CA ARG A 164 13.04 4.50 24.36
C ARG A 164 11.71 4.93 24.97
N GLN A 165 11.48 4.53 26.23
CA GLN A 165 10.32 4.94 27.02
C GLN A 165 10.10 6.46 26.95
N GLY A 166 8.87 6.93 26.78
CA GLY A 166 8.55 8.35 26.59
C GLY A 166 7.38 8.57 25.61
N PRO A 167 7.32 9.74 24.93
CA PRO A 167 6.32 10.02 23.90
C PRO A 167 6.41 9.01 22.74
N PRO A 168 5.32 8.74 22.01
CA PRO A 168 5.35 7.88 20.84
C PRO A 168 6.24 8.46 19.72
N PRO A 169 6.77 7.62 18.82
CA PRO A 169 7.34 8.12 17.57
C PRO A 169 6.31 8.97 16.82
N GLY A 170 6.79 10.03 16.17
CA GLY A 170 5.99 11.08 15.53
C GLY A 170 5.63 12.25 16.44
N SER A 171 5.83 12.13 17.76
CA SER A 171 5.76 13.27 18.71
C SER A 171 7.10 13.51 19.41
N LEU A 172 8.19 12.98 18.88
CA LEU A 172 9.53 13.16 19.44
C LEU A 172 10.11 14.50 18.98
N ALA A 173 10.61 15.30 19.92
CA ALA A 173 11.27 16.58 19.60
C ALA A 173 12.62 16.39 18.90
N THR A 174 13.33 15.30 19.19
CA THR A 174 14.63 14.95 18.63
C THR A 174 14.72 13.43 18.42
N ASP A 175 15.79 12.99 17.77
CA ASP A 175 16.01 11.57 17.44
C ASP A 175 16.65 10.75 18.55
N ASP A 176 16.98 11.37 19.69
CA ASP A 176 17.77 10.74 20.75
C ASP A 176 17.11 9.47 21.32
N ARG A 177 15.78 9.36 21.22
CA ARG A 177 15.01 8.20 21.67
C ARG A 177 14.85 7.11 20.62
N LEU A 178 15.19 7.37 19.35
CA LEU A 178 15.17 6.36 18.30
C LEU A 178 16.36 5.43 18.50
N CYS A 179 16.08 4.13 18.63
CA CYS A 179 17.11 3.12 18.83
C CYS A 179 17.60 2.57 17.48
N ALA A 180 18.64 1.74 17.52
CA ALA A 180 19.14 1.06 16.32
C ALA A 180 18.03 0.22 15.66
N VAL A 181 17.86 0.41 14.36
CA VAL A 181 16.91 -0.34 13.54
C VAL A 181 17.45 -1.74 13.28
N VAL A 182 16.56 -2.74 13.31
CA VAL A 182 16.90 -4.14 13.05
C VAL A 182 16.02 -4.67 11.92
N ALA A 183 16.64 -5.03 10.80
CA ALA A 183 15.97 -5.70 9.69
C ALA A 183 16.05 -7.22 9.89
N LEU A 184 14.89 -7.88 9.91
CA LEU A 184 14.76 -9.30 10.21
C LEU A 184 14.05 -10.01 9.06
N ASN A 185 14.55 -11.18 8.68
CA ASN A 185 13.95 -12.06 7.70
C ASN A 185 13.40 -13.31 8.37
N ARG A 186 12.35 -13.90 7.80
CA ARG A 186 11.79 -15.17 8.29
C ARG A 186 12.77 -16.34 8.11
#